data_AF-A0A3D2SRS5-F1
#
_entry.id   AF-A0A3D2SRS5-F1
#
_cell.length_a   1.000
_cell.length_b   1.000
_cell.length_c   1.000
_cell.angle_alpha   90.00
_cell.angle_beta   90.00
_cell.angle_gamma   90.00
#
_symmetry.space_group_name_H-M   'P 1'
#
loop_
_entity.id
_entity.type
_entity.pdbx_description
1 polymer ?
#
loop_
_entity_poly.entity_id
_entity_poly.type
_entity_poly.pdbx_seq_one_letter_code
_entity_poly.pdbx_strand_id
1 'polypeptide(L)'
;TNAMQSVKHGHSFLGLNENGQVSVIRTSGNPYAHVVLRGGNGKPNYDAGSVAEAETALAKAKVSNKIMIDASHANSNKDPYLQPLVLRNVVEQINDGNKSIVGVMVESHLKGGRQDIPENLCDLEYGKSVTDGCIDWDTTEQVLLEMHEKLKELLPKR
;
A
#
# COMPACT_ATOMS: atom_id res chain seq x y z
N THR A 1 -12.06 -9.05 3.69
CA THR A 1 -11.83 -10.50 3.49
C THR A 1 -12.58 -11.08 2.31
N ASN A 2 -13.85 -10.71 2.05
CA ASN A 2 -14.66 -11.26 0.94
C ASN A 2 -13.95 -11.26 -0.43
N ALA A 3 -13.29 -10.16 -0.80
CA ALA A 3 -12.53 -10.07 -2.05
C ALA A 3 -11.45 -11.17 -2.15
N MET A 4 -10.70 -11.42 -1.07
CA MET A 4 -9.68 -12.46 -1.02
C MET A 4 -10.28 -13.88 -1.08
N GLN A 5 -11.47 -14.07 -0.50
CA GLN A 5 -12.18 -15.35 -0.59
C GLN A 5 -12.72 -15.61 -2.00
N SER A 6 -13.16 -14.56 -2.69
CA SER A 6 -13.68 -14.65 -4.06
C SER A 6 -12.55 -14.88 -5.07
N VAL A 7 -11.48 -14.08 -4.97
CA VAL A 7 -10.43 -14.03 -6.00
C VAL A 7 -9.62 -15.32 -6.10
N LYS A 8 -9.57 -16.15 -5.04
CA LYS A 8 -8.84 -17.43 -5.06
C LYS A 8 -9.51 -18.52 -5.93
N HIS A 9 -10.73 -18.27 -6.42
CA HIS A 9 -11.48 -19.20 -7.25
C HIS A 9 -11.56 -18.71 -8.70
N GLY A 10 -11.77 -19.64 -9.62
CA GLY A 10 -11.99 -19.30 -11.03
C GLY A 10 -13.32 -18.58 -11.24
N HIS A 11 -13.32 -17.56 -12.09
CA HIS A 11 -14.51 -16.80 -12.47
C HIS A 11 -14.73 -16.86 -13.98
N SER A 12 -15.99 -16.71 -14.40
CA SER A 12 -16.37 -16.47 -15.80
C SER A 12 -17.06 -15.12 -15.90
N PHE A 13 -16.58 -14.25 -16.77
CA PHE A 13 -17.16 -12.91 -16.97
C PHE A 13 -16.98 -12.44 -18.41
N LEU A 14 -17.74 -11.41 -18.81
CA LEU A 14 -17.61 -10.79 -20.13
C LEU A 14 -16.45 -9.79 -20.11
N GLY A 15 -15.56 -9.89 -21.09
CA GLY A 15 -14.46 -8.96 -21.28
C GLY A 15 -14.04 -8.88 -22.74
N LEU A 16 -12.88 -8.27 -23.00
CA LEU A 16 -12.30 -8.17 -24.33
C LEU A 16 -11.15 -9.17 -24.48
N ASN A 17 -11.07 -9.85 -25.61
CA ASN A 17 -9.88 -10.62 -25.99
C ASN A 17 -8.78 -9.69 -26.56
N GLU A 18 -7.61 -10.25 -26.87
CA GLU A 18 -6.46 -9.49 -27.40
C GLU A 18 -6.74 -8.77 -28.73
N ASN A 19 -7.78 -9.19 -29.47
CA ASN A 19 -8.24 -8.54 -30.71
C ASN A 19 -9.31 -7.46 -30.47
N GLY A 20 -9.61 -7.13 -29.21
CA GLY A 20 -10.62 -6.13 -28.85
C GLY A 20 -12.07 -6.60 -29.03
N GLN A 21 -12.31 -7.91 -29.14
CA GLN A 21 -13.65 -8.47 -29.33
C GLN A 21 -14.25 -8.92 -28.00
N VAL A 22 -15.57 -8.74 -27.85
CA VAL A 22 -16.32 -9.24 -26.69
C VAL A 22 -16.20 -10.75 -26.61
N SER A 23 -15.77 -11.26 -25.46
CA SER A 23 -15.50 -12.67 -25.20
C SER A 23 -15.86 -13.04 -23.77
N VAL A 24 -16.14 -14.34 -23.54
CA VAL A 24 -16.24 -14.89 -22.19
C VAL A 24 -14.84 -15.23 -21.70
N ILE A 25 -14.36 -14.50 -20.70
CA ILE A 25 -13.07 -14.74 -20.04
C ILE A 25 -13.29 -15.73 -18.89
N ARG A 26 -12.43 -16.74 -18.82
CA ARG A 26 -12.38 -17.70 -17.71
C ARG A 26 -11.03 -17.61 -17.00
N THR A 27 -11.05 -17.43 -15.69
CA THR A 27 -9.84 -17.37 -14.87
C THR A 27 -9.72 -18.62 -14.00
N SER A 28 -8.50 -18.96 -13.59
CA SER A 28 -8.22 -20.05 -12.65
C SER A 28 -8.33 -19.63 -11.17
N GLY A 29 -8.52 -18.33 -10.92
CA GLY A 29 -8.35 -17.73 -9.59
C GLY A 29 -6.90 -17.32 -9.31
N ASN A 30 -6.73 -16.46 -8.31
CA ASN A 30 -5.45 -15.93 -7.84
C ASN A 30 -5.28 -16.20 -6.33
N PRO A 31 -4.41 -17.14 -5.92
CA PRO A 31 -4.18 -17.47 -4.52
C PRO A 31 -3.27 -16.46 -3.78
N TYR A 32 -2.69 -15.48 -4.50
CA TYR A 32 -1.65 -14.57 -3.98
C TYR A 32 -2.18 -13.22 -3.49
N ALA A 33 -3.49 -13.09 -3.31
CA ALA A 33 -4.09 -11.88 -2.78
C ALA A 33 -3.64 -11.60 -1.33
N HIS A 34 -3.63 -10.32 -0.98
CA HIS A 34 -3.35 -9.79 0.37
C HIS A 34 -4.25 -8.57 0.63
N VAL A 35 -4.32 -8.12 1.88
CA VAL A 35 -5.01 -6.86 2.23
C VAL A 35 -4.03 -5.70 2.20
N VAL A 36 -4.50 -4.55 1.75
CA VAL A 36 -3.84 -3.26 1.94
C VAL A 36 -4.60 -2.49 3.03
N LEU A 37 -3.93 -2.16 4.13
CA LEU A 37 -4.44 -1.25 5.15
C LEU A 37 -4.04 0.17 4.77
N ARG A 38 -5.03 0.99 4.41
CA ARG A 38 -4.86 2.34 3.84
C ARG A 38 -5.63 3.45 4.57
N GLY A 39 -5.98 3.18 5.81
CA GLY A 39 -6.94 3.94 6.61
C GLY A 39 -8.37 3.84 6.08
N GLY A 40 -9.27 4.60 6.69
CA GLY A 40 -10.67 4.69 6.27
C GLY A 40 -11.49 5.50 7.26
N ASN A 41 -12.61 6.09 6.81
CA ASN A 41 -13.51 6.89 7.65
C ASN A 41 -12.79 8.00 8.47
N GLY A 42 -11.74 8.59 7.89
CA GLY A 42 -10.94 9.64 8.54
C GLY A 42 -10.02 9.13 9.67
N LYS A 43 -9.79 7.82 9.78
CA LYS A 43 -8.89 7.23 10.77
C LYS A 43 -7.78 6.40 10.10
N PRO A 44 -6.54 6.53 10.57
CA PRO A 44 -5.49 5.59 10.23
C PRO A 44 -5.80 4.19 10.75
N ASN A 45 -5.21 3.17 10.12
CA ASN A 45 -5.28 1.78 10.56
C ASN A 45 -3.95 1.03 10.36
N TYR A 46 -2.82 1.74 10.50
CA TYR A 46 -1.49 1.16 10.40
C TYR A 46 -0.92 0.73 11.76
N ASP A 47 -1.52 1.15 12.88
CA ASP A 47 -1.02 0.85 14.22
C ASP A 47 -1.16 -0.64 14.57
N ALA A 48 -0.42 -1.09 15.58
CA ALA A 48 -0.39 -2.49 15.99
C ALA A 48 -1.78 -3.07 16.36
N GLY A 49 -2.66 -2.25 16.95
CA GLY A 49 -4.03 -2.67 17.28
C GLY A 49 -4.84 -2.95 16.01
N SER A 50 -4.82 -2.01 15.07
CA SER A 50 -5.46 -2.17 13.76
C SER A 50 -4.91 -3.36 12.97
N VAL A 51 -3.59 -3.60 13.02
CA VAL A 51 -2.96 -4.77 12.37
C VAL A 51 -3.43 -6.08 13.01
N ALA A 52 -3.48 -6.16 14.34
CA ALA A 52 -3.98 -7.35 15.05
C ALA A 52 -5.47 -7.64 14.77
N GLU A 53 -6.29 -6.59 14.65
CA GLU A 53 -7.69 -6.72 14.22
C GLU A 53 -7.79 -7.30 12.80
N ALA A 54 -6.96 -6.80 11.87
CA ALA A 54 -6.88 -7.32 10.51
C ALA A 54 -6.43 -8.78 10.49
N GLU A 55 -5.38 -9.14 11.23
CA GLU A 55 -4.91 -10.53 11.38
C GLU A 55 -6.04 -11.46 11.86
N THR A 56 -6.77 -11.04 12.89
CA THR A 56 -7.90 -11.79 13.45
C THR A 56 -9.00 -12.01 12.40
N ALA A 57 -9.34 -10.96 11.64
CA ALA A 57 -10.34 -11.05 10.58
C ALA A 57 -9.89 -11.98 9.43
N LEU A 58 -8.61 -11.92 9.04
CA LEU A 58 -8.02 -12.78 8.01
C LEU A 58 -8.00 -14.25 8.43
N ALA A 59 -7.59 -14.52 9.68
CA ALA A 59 -7.59 -15.85 10.26
C ALA A 59 -9.01 -16.45 10.31
N LYS A 60 -9.98 -15.67 10.81
CA LYS A 60 -11.41 -16.08 10.85
C LYS A 60 -11.94 -16.40 9.46
N ALA A 61 -11.55 -15.64 8.45
CA ALA A 61 -11.95 -15.85 7.06
C ALA A 61 -11.18 -16.97 6.33
N LYS A 62 -10.17 -17.56 6.96
CA LYS A 62 -9.29 -18.61 6.40
C LYS A 62 -8.67 -18.17 5.06
N VAL A 63 -8.14 -16.95 5.02
CA VAL A 63 -7.39 -16.40 3.89
C VAL A 63 -5.96 -16.06 4.31
N SER A 64 -5.11 -15.69 3.34
CA SER A 64 -3.75 -15.24 3.60
C SER A 64 -3.70 -14.15 4.67
N ASN A 65 -2.78 -14.27 5.63
CA ASN A 65 -2.52 -13.29 6.69
C ASN A 65 -1.53 -12.19 6.25
N LYS A 66 -1.17 -12.13 4.97
CA LYS A 66 -0.26 -11.13 4.42
C LYS A 66 -0.95 -9.77 4.37
N ILE A 67 -0.29 -8.76 4.93
CA ILE A 67 -0.77 -7.38 5.01
C ILE A 67 0.26 -6.46 4.39
N MET A 68 -0.19 -5.55 3.53
CA MET A 68 0.57 -4.39 3.08
C MET A 68 0.03 -3.15 3.78
N ILE A 69 0.91 -2.26 4.25
CA ILE A 69 0.52 -0.99 4.84
C ILE A 69 0.74 0.12 3.82
N ASP A 70 -0.32 0.84 3.48
CA ASP A 70 -0.21 2.08 2.71
C ASP A 70 0.12 3.24 3.66
N ALA A 71 1.26 3.89 3.46
CA ALA A 71 1.72 4.99 4.30
C ALA A 71 0.98 6.31 4.02
N SER A 72 0.32 6.44 2.87
CA SER A 72 -0.33 7.66 2.38
C SER A 72 -1.83 7.70 2.74
N HIS A 73 -2.65 8.38 1.93
CA HIS A 73 -4.10 8.44 2.02
C HIS A 73 -4.62 8.71 3.44
N ALA A 74 -5.54 7.89 3.94
CA ALA A 74 -6.12 8.09 5.26
C ALA A 74 -5.15 7.70 6.39
N ASN A 75 -4.09 6.95 6.11
CA ASN A 75 -3.05 6.65 7.09
C ASN A 75 -2.13 7.85 7.34
N SER A 76 -1.94 8.71 6.33
CA SER A 76 -1.23 9.98 6.50
C SER A 76 -2.15 11.18 6.78
N ASN A 77 -3.45 10.96 7.04
CA ASN A 77 -4.46 12.03 7.09
C ASN A 77 -4.44 12.95 5.86
N LYS A 78 -4.06 12.42 4.69
CA LYS A 78 -3.83 13.15 3.43
C LYS A 78 -2.73 14.20 3.49
N ASP A 79 -1.88 14.16 4.52
CA ASP A 79 -0.65 14.94 4.60
C ASP A 79 0.54 14.04 4.20
N PRO A 80 1.15 14.24 3.02
CA PRO A 80 2.27 13.40 2.58
C PRO A 80 3.43 13.36 3.58
N TYR A 81 3.65 14.43 4.34
CA TYR A 81 4.79 14.53 5.27
C TYR A 81 4.61 13.68 6.53
N LEU A 82 3.43 13.07 6.71
CA LEU A 82 3.19 12.07 7.75
C LEU A 82 3.51 10.63 7.32
N GLN A 83 3.76 10.36 6.02
CA GLN A 83 4.14 9.02 5.55
C GLN A 83 5.36 8.45 6.30
N PRO A 84 6.44 9.22 6.60
CA PRO A 84 7.58 8.69 7.37
C PRO A 84 7.22 8.23 8.78
N LEU A 85 6.23 8.85 9.42
CA LEU A 85 5.75 8.42 10.74
C LEU A 85 5.08 7.05 10.66
N VAL A 86 4.26 6.83 9.62
CA VAL A 86 3.64 5.52 9.36
C VAL A 86 4.70 4.44 9.13
N LEU A 87 5.72 4.75 8.32
CA LEU A 87 6.80 3.81 8.03
C LEU A 87 7.62 3.44 9.26
N ARG A 88 7.94 4.41 10.15
CA ARG A 88 8.62 4.12 11.42
C ARG A 88 7.79 3.22 12.33
N ASN A 89 6.48 3.42 12.40
CA ASN A 89 5.61 2.55 13.17
C ASN A 89 5.58 1.12 12.60
N VAL A 90 5.60 0.96 11.28
CA VAL A 90 5.73 -0.36 10.64
C VAL A 90 7.06 -1.03 11.00
N VAL A 91 8.17 -0.29 10.99
CA VAL A 91 9.48 -0.80 11.41
C VAL A 91 9.46 -1.29 12.85
N GLU A 92 8.89 -0.51 13.76
CA GLU A 92 8.74 -0.88 15.17
C GLU A 92 7.95 -2.19 15.32
N GLN A 93 6.81 -2.32 14.65
CA GLN A 93 6.02 -3.55 14.68
C GLN A 93 6.79 -4.77 14.17
N ILE A 94 7.56 -4.62 13.09
CA ILE A 94 8.39 -5.72 12.56
C ILE A 94 9.49 -6.09 13.55
N ASN A 95 10.12 -5.11 14.19
CA ASN A 95 11.13 -5.33 15.24
C ASN A 95 10.54 -6.03 16.48
N ASP A 96 9.30 -5.70 16.83
CA ASP A 96 8.54 -6.34 17.91
C ASP A 96 8.01 -7.73 17.53
N GLY A 97 8.33 -8.22 16.34
CA GLY A 97 8.08 -9.59 15.91
C GLY A 97 6.86 -9.77 15.01
N ASN A 98 6.27 -8.69 14.49
CA ASN A 98 5.18 -8.82 13.52
C ASN A 98 5.64 -9.59 12.27
N LYS A 99 4.89 -10.66 11.94
CA LYS A 99 5.15 -11.50 10.76
C LYS A 99 4.11 -11.39 9.65
N SER A 100 3.05 -10.60 9.82
CA SER A 100 2.00 -10.42 8.81
C SER A 100 2.28 -9.28 7.84
N ILE A 101 2.99 -8.23 8.25
CA ILE A 101 3.32 -7.08 7.40
C ILE A 101 4.41 -7.49 6.40
N VAL A 102 4.04 -7.66 5.13
CA VAL A 102 4.94 -8.12 4.06
C VAL A 102 5.39 -7.02 3.11
N GLY A 103 4.85 -5.81 3.25
CA GLY A 103 5.22 -4.69 2.40
C GLY A 103 4.60 -3.38 2.85
N VAL A 104 5.11 -2.30 2.26
CA VAL A 104 4.59 -0.94 2.42
C VAL A 104 4.33 -0.33 1.05
N MET A 105 3.36 0.58 0.96
CA MET A 105 3.15 1.45 -0.19
C MET A 105 3.46 2.89 0.22
N VAL A 106 4.18 3.62 -0.63
CA VAL A 106 4.64 5.00 -0.38
C VAL A 106 4.39 5.83 -1.63
N GLU A 107 3.83 7.03 -1.45
CA GLU A 107 3.67 8.01 -2.52
C GLU A 107 4.80 9.03 -2.47
N SER A 108 5.75 8.87 -3.37
CA SER A 108 6.99 9.65 -3.48
C SER A 108 7.12 10.22 -4.88
N HIS A 109 7.67 11.43 -4.99
CA HIS A 109 8.04 12.03 -6.26
C HIS A 109 9.35 12.82 -6.10
N LEU A 110 9.95 13.26 -7.21
CA LEU A 110 11.17 14.08 -7.19
C LEU A 110 11.01 15.33 -6.29
N LYS A 111 9.83 15.96 -6.29
CA LYS A 111 9.47 17.10 -5.46
C LYS A 111 8.23 16.79 -4.63
N GLY A 112 8.23 17.31 -3.41
CA GLY A 112 7.17 17.08 -2.42
C GLY A 112 5.88 17.86 -2.71
N GLY A 113 4.80 17.38 -2.10
CA GLY A 113 3.46 17.92 -2.25
C GLY A 113 2.80 17.57 -3.59
N ARG A 114 1.86 18.40 -3.99
CA ARG A 114 1.13 18.30 -5.27
C ARG A 114 0.99 19.68 -5.92
N GLN A 115 0.61 19.69 -7.19
CA GLN A 115 0.20 20.86 -7.95
C GLN A 115 -1.15 20.58 -8.64
N ASP A 116 -1.87 21.64 -8.99
CA ASP A 116 -3.01 21.54 -9.90
C ASP A 116 -2.51 21.54 -11.36
N ILE A 117 -3.32 21.02 -12.29
CA ILE A 117 -3.01 21.10 -13.71
C ILE A 117 -3.35 22.53 -14.19
N PRO A 118 -2.36 23.35 -14.60
CA PRO A 118 -2.60 24.69 -15.11
C PRO A 118 -3.24 24.66 -16.50
N GLU A 119 -3.82 25.78 -16.95
CA GLU A 119 -4.33 25.92 -18.32
C GLU A 119 -3.21 25.74 -19.37
N ASN A 120 -2.03 26.31 -19.10
CA ASN A 120 -0.85 26.13 -19.92
C ASN A 120 0.04 25.02 -19.33
N LEU A 121 0.09 23.87 -19.99
CA LEU A 121 0.85 22.70 -19.50
C LEU A 121 2.36 22.93 -19.39
N CYS A 122 2.91 23.94 -20.07
CA CYS A 122 4.32 24.31 -19.93
C CYS A 122 4.65 24.89 -18.55
N ASP A 123 3.64 25.30 -17.77
CA ASP A 123 3.81 25.84 -16.42
C ASP A 123 3.85 24.74 -15.34
N LEU A 124 3.69 23.47 -15.73
CA LEU A 124 3.83 22.35 -14.80
C LEU A 124 5.24 22.30 -14.22
N GLU A 125 5.30 22.27 -12.89
CA GLU A 125 6.56 22.07 -12.20
C GLU A 125 7.03 20.64 -12.42
N TYR A 126 8.18 20.48 -13.10
CA TYR A 126 8.76 19.16 -13.32
C TYR A 126 8.99 18.43 -12.00
N GLY A 127 8.57 17.18 -11.96
CA GLY A 127 8.83 16.30 -10.83
C GLY A 127 7.89 16.48 -9.63
N LYS A 128 6.73 17.15 -9.79
CA LYS A 128 5.73 17.32 -8.72
C LYS A 128 4.39 16.70 -9.11
N SER A 129 3.78 15.94 -8.21
CA SER A 129 2.53 15.21 -8.48
C SER A 129 1.38 16.15 -8.86
N VAL A 130 0.53 15.74 -9.81
CA VAL A 130 -0.72 16.45 -10.17
C VAL A 130 -1.96 15.85 -9.50
N THR A 131 -1.80 14.78 -8.73
CA THR A 131 -2.87 14.07 -8.03
C THR A 131 -2.71 14.26 -6.52
N ASP A 132 -2.47 13.19 -5.77
CA ASP A 132 -2.22 13.24 -4.34
C ASP A 132 -0.82 13.79 -4.06
N GLY A 133 -0.65 14.40 -2.88
CA GLY A 133 0.65 14.92 -2.45
C GLY A 133 1.63 13.78 -2.20
N CYS A 134 2.89 13.97 -2.58
CA CYS A 134 3.96 13.00 -2.34
C CYS A 134 5.00 13.55 -1.35
N ILE A 135 5.78 12.66 -0.74
CA ILE A 135 7.07 13.07 -0.16
C ILE A 135 8.09 13.33 -1.28
N ASP A 136 9.08 14.18 -1.02
CA ASP A 136 10.17 14.44 -1.96
C ASP A 136 11.22 13.32 -1.97
N TRP A 137 12.17 13.43 -2.90
CA TRP A 137 13.22 12.42 -3.07
C TRP A 137 14.10 12.28 -1.83
N ASP A 138 14.51 13.39 -1.22
CA ASP A 138 15.39 13.38 -0.04
C ASP A 138 14.72 12.68 1.13
N THR A 139 13.43 12.95 1.36
CA THR A 139 12.63 12.25 2.38
C THR A 139 12.50 10.76 2.07
N THR A 140 12.29 10.39 0.80
CA THR A 140 12.19 8.99 0.36
C THR A 140 13.49 8.24 0.61
N GLU A 141 14.62 8.79 0.19
CA GLU A 141 15.93 8.20 0.43
C GLU A 141 16.17 8.04 1.92
N GLN A 142 15.96 9.10 2.70
CA GLN A 142 16.16 9.09 4.14
C GLN A 142 15.34 7.99 4.82
N VAL A 143 14.04 7.90 4.53
CA VAL A 143 13.15 6.95 5.23
C VAL A 143 13.43 5.51 4.83
N LEU A 144 13.73 5.23 3.55
CA LEU A 144 14.04 3.88 3.10
C LEU A 144 15.38 3.39 3.67
N LEU A 145 16.39 4.26 3.75
CA LEU A 145 17.66 3.94 4.40
C LEU A 145 17.49 3.75 5.91
N GLU A 146 16.67 4.57 6.59
CA GLU A 146 16.34 4.38 8.01
C GLU A 146 15.67 3.02 8.25
N MET A 147 14.70 2.65 7.40
CA MET A 147 14.04 1.35 7.47
C MET A 147 15.03 0.20 7.24
N HIS A 148 15.89 0.31 6.22
CA HIS A 148 16.90 -0.69 5.93
C HIS A 148 17.85 -0.90 7.12
N GLU A 149 18.41 0.17 7.67
CA GLU A 149 19.35 0.09 8.80
C GLU A 149 18.73 -0.61 10.02
N LYS A 150 17.45 -0.35 10.30
CA LYS A 150 16.74 -0.96 11.42
C LYS A 150 16.35 -2.42 11.18
N LEU A 151 16.17 -2.83 9.92
CA LEU A 151 15.58 -4.13 9.57
C LEU A 151 16.55 -5.12 8.92
N LYS A 152 17.74 -4.69 8.47
CA LYS A 152 18.69 -5.50 7.68
C LYS A 152 19.14 -6.79 8.35
N GLU A 153 19.27 -6.79 9.68
CA GLU A 153 19.67 -7.98 10.46
C GLU A 153 18.50 -8.91 10.81
N LEU A 154 17.27 -8.40 10.77
CA LEU A 154 16.06 -9.09 11.22
C LEU A 154 15.32 -9.74 10.05
N LEU A 155 15.12 -9.03 8.94
CA LEU A 155 14.35 -9.54 7.80
C LEU A 155 14.91 -10.84 7.20
N PRO A 156 16.23 -11.07 7.08
CA PRO A 156 16.76 -12.33 6.57
C PRO A 156 16.48 -13.54 7.48
N LYS A 157 16.14 -13.32 8.76
CA LYS A 157 15.86 -14.36 9.75
C LYS A 157 14.35 -14.64 9.89
N ARG A 158 13.51 -13.90 9.18
CA ARG A 158 12.06 -13.88 9.36
C ARG A 158 11.35 -15.07 8.70
#